data_AF-A0A4Y9ZMC2-F1
#
_entry.id   AF-A0A4Y9ZMC2-F1
#
_cell.length_a   1.000
_cell.length_b   1.000
_cell.length_c   1.000
_cell.angle_alpha   90.00
_cell.angle_beta   90.00
_cell.angle_gamma   90.00
#
_symmetry.space_group_name_H-M   'P 1'
#
loop_
_entity.id
_entity.type
_entity.pdbx_description
1 polymer ?
#
loop_
_entity_poly.entity_id
_entity_poly.type
_entity_poly.pdbx_seq_one_letter_code
_entity_poly.pdbx_strand_id
1 'polypeptide(L)'
;MGCVHPKTVLQELAEERQKNRKLEADNAMMYSRLERAEAHCKLVKREIGSVKKQLNQKKKPKKKNLISDARCLTSGVGAAACNTLEEARRAKEMEKEEVRAQKAQEETTRKENREQRISDSSFAFTGSLTSKSKPLLKDIAADLRLNTTGTKEVICTAIKDHLLAHPELKDNPGYKAIYPGTRARKQTLPLDLHDENQPPAAQQLWTDITHLAHDILPVPDKEAAGPSHSPANATFATSSFPASANMAVARPASFIAPPDSLPHDLEFTFTNTNSNIDPALLSI
;
A
#
# COMPACT_ATOMS: atom_id res chain seq x y z
N MET A 1 -45.65 18.29 56.24
CA MET A 1 -45.19 19.02 55.04
C MET A 1 -43.70 19.26 55.19
N GLY A 2 -42.86 18.70 54.31
CA GLY A 2 -41.40 18.90 54.39
C GLY A 2 -41.02 20.23 53.76
N CYS A 3 -40.42 21.15 54.54
CA CYS A 3 -39.86 22.38 54.03
C CYS A 3 -38.56 22.07 53.24
N VAL A 4 -38.65 22.07 51.92
CA VAL A 4 -37.46 22.02 51.05
C VAL A 4 -36.82 23.40 51.08
N HIS A 5 -35.64 23.51 51.67
CA HIS A 5 -34.88 24.76 51.65
C HIS A 5 -34.24 24.91 50.26
N PRO A 6 -34.39 26.07 49.60
CA PRO A 6 -33.77 26.30 48.30
C PRO A 6 -32.25 26.19 48.44
N LYS A 7 -31.63 25.38 47.59
CA LYS A 7 -30.17 25.31 47.50
C LYS A 7 -29.64 26.67 47.08
N THR A 8 -28.49 27.05 47.64
CA THR A 8 -27.79 28.25 47.17
C THR A 8 -27.11 27.95 45.84
N VAL A 9 -26.98 28.95 44.96
CA VAL A 9 -26.32 28.81 43.64
C VAL A 9 -24.90 28.23 43.77
N LEU A 10 -24.19 28.54 44.86
CA LEU A 10 -22.87 27.99 45.15
C LEU A 10 -22.88 26.48 45.41
N GLN A 11 -23.93 25.99 46.10
CA GLN A 11 -24.10 24.57 46.37
C GLN A 11 -24.40 23.80 45.07
N GLU A 12 -25.27 24.34 44.21
CA GLU A 12 -25.57 23.74 42.91
C GLU A 12 -24.33 23.67 42.01
N LEU A 13 -23.53 24.74 41.97
CA LEU A 13 -22.28 24.78 41.19
C LEU A 13 -21.24 23.77 41.70
N ALA A 14 -21.15 23.58 43.03
CA ALA A 14 -20.28 22.57 43.61
C ALA A 14 -20.73 21.14 43.27
N GLU A 15 -22.03 20.85 43.35
CA GLU A 15 -22.61 19.57 42.94
C GLU A 15 -22.34 19.29 41.46
N GLU A 16 -22.51 20.28 40.59
CA GLU A 16 -22.30 20.11 39.15
C GLU A 16 -20.82 19.87 38.81
N ARG A 17 -19.89 20.57 39.47
CA ARG A 17 -18.45 20.28 39.35
C ARG A 17 -18.10 18.87 39.80
N GLN A 18 -18.73 18.38 40.86
CA GLN A 18 -18.53 17.01 41.33
C GLN A 18 -19.04 15.99 40.30
N LYS A 19 -20.22 16.24 39.70
CA LYS A 19 -20.74 15.40 38.63
C LYS A 19 -19.81 15.38 37.42
N ASN A 20 -19.31 16.54 36.98
CA ASN A 20 -18.37 16.62 35.87
C ASN A 20 -17.08 15.84 36.14
N ARG A 21 -16.50 15.96 37.34
CA ARG A 21 -15.32 15.15 37.73
C ARG A 21 -15.61 13.66 37.68
N LYS A 22 -16.79 13.23 38.13
CA LYS A 22 -17.20 11.82 38.06
C LYS A 22 -17.33 11.34 36.62
N LEU A 23 -17.99 12.13 35.76
CA LEU A 23 -18.14 11.84 34.34
C LEU A 23 -16.80 11.78 33.61
N GLU A 24 -15.87 12.70 33.92
CA GLU A 24 -14.51 12.68 33.38
C GLU A 24 -13.76 11.40 33.78
N ALA A 25 -13.85 10.99 35.04
CA ALA A 25 -13.23 9.76 35.52
C ALA A 25 -13.83 8.50 34.86
N ASP A 26 -15.16 8.45 34.72
CA ASP A 26 -15.86 7.34 34.05
C ASP A 26 -15.50 7.29 32.55
N ASN A 27 -15.43 8.44 31.87
CA ASN A 27 -14.98 8.53 30.48
C ASN A 27 -13.55 8.02 30.32
N ALA A 28 -12.62 8.48 31.17
CA ALA A 28 -11.23 8.01 31.16
C ALA A 28 -11.15 6.48 31.32
N MET A 29 -11.91 5.92 32.26
CA MET A 29 -11.99 4.48 32.47
C MET A 29 -12.51 3.73 31.24
N MET A 30 -13.54 4.25 30.56
CA MET A 30 -14.09 3.63 29.35
C MET A 30 -13.10 3.66 28.19
N TYR A 31 -12.36 4.76 28.00
CA TYR A 31 -11.31 4.82 26.99
C TYR A 31 -10.19 3.80 27.26
N SER A 32 -9.73 3.64 28.50
CA SER A 32 -8.73 2.62 28.84
C SER A 32 -9.24 1.20 28.61
N ARG A 33 -10.53 0.92 28.86
CA ARG A 33 -11.14 -0.40 28.56
C ARG A 33 -11.22 -0.65 27.06
N LEU A 34 -11.58 0.36 26.28
CA LEU A 34 -11.66 0.28 24.83
C LEU A 34 -10.27 0.02 24.23
N GLU A 35 -9.26 0.77 24.65
CA GLU A 35 -7.87 0.60 24.19
C GLU A 35 -7.37 -0.83 24.45
N ARG A 36 -7.62 -1.36 25.66
CA ARG A 36 -7.27 -2.74 26.02
C ARG A 36 -7.99 -3.77 25.14
N ALA A 37 -9.28 -3.56 24.89
CA ALA A 37 -10.08 -4.45 24.03
C ALA A 37 -9.56 -4.42 22.58
N GLU A 38 -9.20 -3.24 22.06
CA GLU A 38 -8.61 -3.11 20.73
C GLU A 38 -7.26 -3.84 20.62
N ALA A 39 -6.39 -3.71 21.63
CA ALA A 39 -5.13 -4.44 21.69
C ALA A 39 -5.37 -5.96 21.67
N HIS A 40 -6.32 -6.45 22.46
CA HIS A 40 -6.70 -7.87 22.49
C HIS A 40 -7.21 -8.36 21.12
N CYS A 41 -8.11 -7.62 20.48
CA CYS A 41 -8.61 -7.94 19.15
C CYS A 41 -7.49 -8.02 18.09
N LYS A 42 -6.51 -7.11 18.17
CA LYS A 42 -5.33 -7.13 17.27
C LYS A 42 -4.48 -8.39 17.49
N LEU A 43 -4.27 -8.82 18.72
CA LEU A 43 -3.52 -10.06 19.03
C LEU A 43 -4.26 -11.30 18.52
N VAL A 44 -5.54 -11.44 18.86
CA VAL A 44 -6.38 -12.57 18.40
C VAL A 44 -6.42 -12.66 16.87
N LYS A 45 -6.53 -11.53 16.17
CA LYS A 45 -6.48 -11.50 14.71
C LYS A 45 -5.16 -12.05 14.15
N ARG A 46 -4.02 -11.76 14.79
CA ARG A 46 -2.71 -12.30 14.40
C ARG A 46 -2.65 -13.80 14.65
N GLU A 47 -3.14 -14.26 15.80
CA GLU A 47 -3.16 -15.69 16.17
C GLU A 47 -4.02 -16.51 15.20
N ILE A 48 -5.25 -16.06 14.92
CA ILE A 48 -6.13 -16.67 13.92
C ILE A 48 -5.43 -16.74 12.56
N GLY A 49 -4.75 -15.67 12.15
CA GLY A 49 -3.95 -15.64 10.93
C GLY A 49 -2.83 -16.68 10.92
N SER A 50 -2.12 -16.84 12.05
CA SER A 50 -1.06 -17.84 12.22
C SER A 50 -1.61 -19.27 12.16
N VAL A 51 -2.66 -19.58 12.92
CA VAL A 51 -3.32 -20.89 12.93
C VAL A 51 -3.85 -21.25 11.55
N LYS A 52 -4.49 -20.30 10.85
CA LYS A 52 -4.96 -20.50 9.48
C LYS A 52 -3.81 -20.82 8.52
N LYS A 53 -2.66 -20.14 8.64
CA LYS A 53 -1.46 -20.46 7.85
C LYS A 53 -0.97 -21.87 8.16
N GLN A 54 -0.89 -22.26 9.43
CA GLN A 54 -0.46 -23.60 9.83
C GLN A 54 -1.39 -24.68 9.29
N LEU A 55 -2.72 -24.49 9.37
CA LEU A 55 -3.69 -25.43 8.81
C LEU A 55 -3.54 -25.56 7.30
N ASN A 56 -3.39 -24.46 6.57
CA ASN A 56 -3.19 -24.50 5.13
C ASN A 56 -1.86 -25.13 4.73
N GLN A 57 -0.81 -24.96 5.54
CA GLN A 57 0.48 -25.63 5.34
C GLN A 57 0.42 -27.13 5.64
N LYS A 58 -0.40 -27.57 6.61
CA LYS A 58 -0.60 -29.00 6.92
C LYS A 58 -1.48 -29.70 5.89
N LYS A 59 -2.51 -29.03 5.34
CA LYS A 59 -3.41 -29.58 4.32
C LYS A 59 -2.72 -29.89 2.99
N LYS A 60 -1.67 -29.16 2.66
CA LYS A 60 -0.78 -29.54 1.57
C LYS A 60 0.24 -30.46 2.21
N PRO A 61 0.18 -31.80 2.04
CA PRO A 61 1.33 -32.61 2.39
C PRO A 61 2.50 -31.98 1.64
N LYS A 62 3.42 -31.33 2.37
CA LYS A 62 4.68 -30.95 1.78
C LYS A 62 5.24 -32.29 1.34
N LYS A 63 5.15 -32.59 0.05
CA LYS A 63 6.07 -33.54 -0.56
C LYS A 63 7.42 -32.98 -0.13
N LYS A 64 8.00 -33.59 0.90
CA LYS A 64 9.38 -33.31 1.25
C LYS A 64 10.08 -33.79 0.00
N ASN A 65 10.34 -32.87 -0.93
CA ASN A 65 11.36 -33.09 -1.92
C ASN A 65 12.57 -33.31 -1.03
N LEU A 66 12.91 -34.58 -0.82
CA LEU A 66 14.12 -34.96 -0.16
C LEU A 66 15.19 -34.25 -0.98
N ILE A 67 15.69 -33.13 -0.47
CA ILE A 67 16.85 -32.47 -1.04
C ILE A 67 17.97 -33.39 -0.61
N SER A 68 18.11 -34.45 -1.41
CA SER A 68 19.15 -35.41 -1.27
C SER A 68 20.31 -34.83 -2.04
N ASP A 69 21.39 -34.50 -1.34
CA ASP A 69 22.70 -34.28 -1.97
C ASP A 69 23.27 -35.60 -2.52
N ALA A 70 22.53 -36.71 -2.43
CA ALA A 70 22.89 -37.91 -3.16
C ALA A 70 22.88 -37.57 -4.66
N ARG A 71 24.07 -37.62 -5.25
CA ARG A 71 24.24 -37.57 -6.69
C ARG A 71 23.31 -38.61 -7.31
N CYS A 72 22.61 -38.22 -8.37
CA CYS A 72 21.81 -39.11 -9.19
C CYS A 72 22.76 -40.20 -9.74
N LEU A 73 22.87 -41.35 -9.07
CA LEU A 73 23.71 -42.49 -9.46
C LEU A 73 23.12 -43.26 -10.66
N THR A 74 22.31 -42.60 -11.50
CA THR A 74 21.72 -43.23 -12.67
C THR A 74 22.71 -43.13 -13.82
N SER A 75 23.18 -44.26 -14.33
CA SER A 75 23.96 -44.32 -15.57
C SER A 75 23.05 -44.19 -16.80
N GLY A 76 23.54 -43.62 -17.89
CA GLY A 76 22.83 -43.56 -19.18
C GLY A 76 21.72 -42.52 -19.24
N VAL A 77 20.52 -42.92 -19.65
CA VAL A 77 19.36 -42.04 -19.90
C VAL A 77 18.95 -41.23 -18.66
N GLY A 78 19.12 -41.79 -17.46
CA GLY A 78 18.78 -41.12 -16.20
C GLY A 78 19.67 -39.90 -15.88
N ALA A 79 20.96 -39.96 -16.19
CA ALA A 79 21.89 -38.85 -15.99
C ALA A 79 21.51 -37.64 -16.86
N ALA A 80 21.14 -37.87 -18.12
CA ALA A 80 20.70 -36.81 -19.03
C ALA A 80 19.40 -36.14 -18.55
N ALA A 81 18.43 -36.90 -18.04
CA ALA A 81 17.21 -36.35 -17.46
C ALA A 81 17.47 -35.56 -16.16
N CYS A 82 18.38 -36.03 -15.31
CA CYS A 82 18.80 -35.31 -14.10
C CYS A 82 19.47 -33.97 -14.45
N ASN A 83 20.38 -33.95 -15.43
CA ASN A 83 21.05 -32.73 -15.87
C ASN A 83 20.09 -31.69 -16.46
N THR A 84 19.16 -32.10 -17.33
CA THR A 84 18.19 -31.17 -17.95
C THR A 84 17.26 -30.52 -16.91
N LEU A 85 16.84 -31.27 -15.89
CA LEU A 85 16.03 -30.73 -14.80
C LEU A 85 16.83 -29.72 -13.96
N GLU A 86 18.09 -30.03 -13.66
CA GLU A 86 18.93 -29.15 -12.87
C GLU A 86 19.29 -27.86 -13.62
N GLU A 87 19.57 -27.94 -14.91
CA GLU A 87 19.72 -26.78 -15.80
C GLU A 87 18.45 -25.92 -15.82
N ALA A 88 17.27 -26.54 -15.94
CA ALA A 88 15.99 -25.82 -15.89
C ALA A 88 15.74 -25.15 -14.52
N ARG A 89 16.18 -25.77 -13.41
CA ARG A 89 16.10 -25.17 -12.08
C ARG A 89 17.04 -23.97 -11.96
N ARG A 90 18.30 -24.12 -12.39
CA ARG A 90 19.30 -23.04 -12.38
C ARG A 90 18.83 -21.87 -13.23
N ALA A 91 18.29 -22.12 -14.42
CA ALA A 91 17.73 -21.07 -15.29
C ALA A 91 16.62 -20.25 -14.59
N LYS A 92 15.69 -20.94 -13.90
CA LYS A 92 14.61 -20.26 -13.14
C LYS A 92 15.09 -19.51 -11.90
N GLU A 93 16.19 -19.95 -11.29
CA GLU A 93 16.79 -19.26 -10.15
C GLU A 93 17.52 -17.99 -10.62
N MET A 94 18.30 -18.09 -11.69
CA MET A 94 18.95 -16.94 -12.34
C MET A 94 17.93 -15.88 -12.78
N GLU A 95 16.84 -16.26 -13.45
CA GLU A 95 15.78 -15.33 -13.87
C GLU A 95 15.15 -14.59 -12.67
N LYS A 96 14.90 -15.30 -11.57
CA LYS A 96 14.35 -14.67 -10.35
C LYS A 96 15.34 -13.73 -9.68
N GLU A 97 16.63 -14.07 -9.72
CA GLU A 97 17.68 -13.24 -9.17
C GLU A 97 17.88 -11.98 -10.01
N GLU A 98 17.88 -12.09 -11.33
CA GLU A 98 17.92 -10.96 -12.26
C GLU A 98 16.72 -10.02 -12.03
N VAL A 99 15.50 -10.53 -11.92
CA VAL A 99 14.31 -9.71 -11.64
C VAL A 99 14.40 -9.03 -10.27
N ARG A 100 15.00 -9.67 -9.26
CA ARG A 100 15.21 -9.04 -7.94
C ARG A 100 16.28 -7.96 -8.00
N ALA A 101 17.39 -8.22 -8.69
CA ALA A 101 18.47 -7.27 -8.88
C ALA A 101 17.99 -6.04 -9.66
N GLN A 102 17.23 -6.23 -10.74
CA GLN A 102 16.61 -5.14 -11.50
C GLN A 102 15.67 -4.29 -10.65
N LYS A 103 14.81 -4.92 -9.83
CA LYS A 103 13.92 -4.18 -8.91
C LYS A 103 14.68 -3.41 -7.84
N ALA A 104 15.74 -4.00 -7.29
CA ALA A 104 16.60 -3.33 -6.32
C ALA A 104 17.28 -2.10 -6.95
N GLN A 105 17.79 -2.24 -8.19
CA GLN A 105 18.42 -1.14 -8.92
C GLN A 105 17.41 -0.04 -9.33
N GLU A 106 16.20 -0.41 -9.72
CA GLU A 106 15.12 0.57 -9.97
C GLU A 106 14.74 1.31 -8.68
N GLU A 107 14.72 0.63 -7.54
CA GLU A 107 14.43 1.25 -6.25
C GLU A 107 15.55 2.20 -5.78
N THR A 108 16.83 1.85 -5.98
CA THR A 108 17.96 2.72 -5.64
C THR A 108 17.98 3.97 -6.51
N THR A 109 17.90 3.80 -7.84
CA THR A 109 17.84 4.94 -8.79
C THR A 109 16.64 5.83 -8.52
N ARG A 110 15.51 5.25 -8.10
CA ARG A 110 14.34 6.02 -7.71
C ARG A 110 14.52 6.79 -6.40
N LYS A 111 15.29 6.25 -5.45
CA LYS A 111 15.63 6.95 -4.21
C LYS A 111 16.59 8.11 -4.48
N GLU A 112 17.62 7.90 -5.29
CA GLU A 112 18.55 8.94 -5.73
C GLU A 112 17.82 10.07 -6.46
N ASN A 113 16.91 9.74 -7.37
CA ASN A 113 16.06 10.72 -8.06
C ASN A 113 15.17 11.52 -7.10
N ARG A 114 14.78 10.96 -5.94
CA ARG A 114 14.04 11.71 -4.92
C ARG A 114 14.96 12.67 -4.17
N GLU A 115 16.14 12.22 -3.80
CA GLU A 115 17.13 13.03 -3.09
C GLU A 115 17.59 14.22 -3.96
N GLN A 116 17.84 13.99 -5.26
CA GLN A 116 18.16 15.07 -6.22
C GLN A 116 17.03 16.09 -6.36
N ARG A 117 15.77 15.64 -6.37
CA ARG A 117 14.62 16.57 -6.45
C ARG A 117 14.46 17.42 -5.20
N ILE A 118 14.82 16.89 -4.04
CA ILE A 118 14.78 17.63 -2.77
C ILE A 118 15.90 18.68 -2.75
N SER A 119 17.07 18.39 -3.32
CA SER A 119 18.15 19.38 -3.43
C SER A 119 17.86 20.46 -4.46
N ASP A 120 17.16 20.11 -5.54
CA ASP A 120 16.88 21.02 -6.64
C ASP A 120 15.66 21.90 -6.33
N SER A 121 15.90 23.08 -5.73
CA SER A 121 14.85 24.10 -5.50
C SER A 121 14.12 24.55 -6.76
N SER A 122 14.65 24.26 -7.95
CA SER A 122 14.06 24.58 -9.26
C SER A 122 13.17 23.47 -9.83
N PHE A 123 13.05 22.31 -9.18
CA PHE A 123 12.28 21.20 -9.71
C PHE A 123 10.77 21.50 -9.65
N ALA A 124 10.12 21.59 -10.82
CA ALA A 124 8.69 21.87 -10.93
C ALA A 124 7.89 20.63 -11.35
N PHE A 125 6.85 20.30 -10.60
CA PHE A 125 5.91 19.24 -10.94
C PHE A 125 4.97 19.71 -12.05
N THR A 126 5.25 19.32 -13.30
CA THR A 126 4.46 19.72 -14.46
C THR A 126 3.24 18.83 -14.70
N GLY A 127 2.10 19.38 -15.10
CA GLY A 127 0.95 18.60 -15.57
C GLY A 127 -0.11 18.28 -14.51
N SER A 128 -1.15 17.53 -14.90
CA SER A 128 -2.32 17.30 -14.06
C SER A 128 -2.08 16.15 -13.08
N LEU A 129 -2.52 16.29 -11.82
CA LEU A 129 -2.45 15.22 -10.82
C LEU A 129 -3.09 13.92 -11.30
N THR A 130 -4.19 13.99 -12.07
CA THR A 130 -4.88 12.79 -12.56
C THR A 130 -4.04 12.00 -13.57
N SER A 131 -3.23 12.69 -14.37
CA SER A 131 -2.35 12.10 -15.38
C SER A 131 -1.05 11.52 -14.79
N LYS A 132 -0.70 11.87 -13.55
CA LYS A 132 0.53 11.38 -12.92
C LYS A 132 0.44 9.91 -12.51
N SER A 133 1.59 9.24 -12.54
CA SER A 133 1.73 7.87 -12.05
C SER A 133 1.61 7.87 -10.51
N LYS A 134 1.09 6.77 -9.94
CA LYS A 134 1.03 6.57 -8.48
C LYS A 134 2.38 6.83 -7.77
N PRO A 135 3.55 6.39 -8.27
CA PRO A 135 4.83 6.69 -7.63
C PRO A 135 5.09 8.20 -7.52
N LEU A 136 4.85 8.98 -8.57
CA LEU A 136 5.07 10.42 -8.54
C LEU A 136 4.08 11.14 -7.60
N LEU A 137 2.83 10.68 -7.53
CA LEU A 137 1.85 11.22 -6.58
C LEU A 137 2.28 10.98 -5.13
N LYS A 138 2.91 9.84 -4.83
CA LYS A 138 3.50 9.62 -3.50
C LYS A 138 4.66 10.56 -3.22
N ASP A 139 5.46 10.89 -4.22
CA ASP A 139 6.58 11.82 -4.07
C ASP A 139 6.04 13.23 -3.78
N ILE A 140 5.02 13.71 -4.51
CA ILE A 140 4.33 14.98 -4.24
C ILE A 140 3.70 14.99 -2.85
N ALA A 141 3.03 13.89 -2.46
CA ALA A 141 2.43 13.78 -1.13
C ALA A 141 3.50 13.79 -0.03
N ALA A 142 4.64 13.13 -0.22
CA ALA A 142 5.74 13.14 0.74
C ALA A 142 6.36 14.54 0.90
N ASP A 143 6.52 15.26 -0.21
CA ASP A 143 7.01 16.64 -0.24
C ASP A 143 6.08 17.60 0.54
N LEU A 144 4.76 17.41 0.40
CA LEU A 144 3.73 18.11 1.17
C LEU A 144 3.50 17.52 2.59
N ARG A 145 4.29 16.53 3.02
CA ARG A 145 4.16 15.82 4.32
C ARG A 145 2.78 15.17 4.56
N LEU A 146 2.10 14.75 3.49
CA LEU A 146 0.82 14.05 3.51
C LEU A 146 0.99 12.53 3.57
N ASN A 147 -0.10 11.82 3.88
CA ASN A 147 -0.11 10.36 3.90
C ASN A 147 0.02 9.76 2.48
N THR A 148 1.03 8.91 2.27
CA THR A 148 1.31 8.24 0.99
C THR A 148 0.61 6.88 0.83
N THR A 149 -0.18 6.47 1.83
CA THR A 149 -0.88 5.19 1.88
C THR A 149 -2.26 5.30 1.22
N GLY A 150 -2.55 4.42 0.27
CA GLY A 150 -3.89 4.36 -0.34
C GLY A 150 -3.91 3.99 -1.82
N THR A 151 -5.11 4.10 -2.39
CA THR A 151 -5.34 4.06 -3.84
C THR A 151 -4.84 5.36 -4.47
N LYS A 152 -4.67 5.37 -5.80
CA LYS A 152 -4.21 6.56 -6.54
C LYS A 152 -5.16 7.76 -6.32
N GLU A 153 -6.46 7.49 -6.26
CA GLU A 153 -7.51 8.49 -6.09
C GLU A 153 -7.43 9.17 -4.72
N VAL A 154 -7.28 8.38 -3.63
CA VAL A 154 -7.17 8.90 -2.27
C VAL A 154 -5.97 9.84 -2.10
N ILE A 155 -4.83 9.50 -2.71
CA ILE A 155 -3.63 10.36 -2.68
C ILE A 155 -3.89 11.64 -3.49
N CYS A 156 -4.54 11.52 -4.65
CA CYS A 156 -4.87 12.65 -5.51
C CYS A 156 -5.84 13.63 -4.83
N THR A 157 -6.88 13.12 -4.16
CA THR A 157 -7.83 13.96 -3.40
C THR A 157 -7.13 14.65 -2.24
N ALA A 158 -6.33 13.93 -1.45
CA ALA A 158 -5.58 14.53 -0.34
C ALA A 158 -4.65 15.66 -0.78
N ILE A 159 -3.94 15.50 -1.90
CA ILE A 159 -3.08 16.55 -2.47
C ILE A 159 -3.92 17.76 -2.90
N LYS A 160 -5.07 17.54 -3.56
CA LYS A 160 -5.96 18.63 -3.98
C LYS A 160 -6.50 19.41 -2.80
N ASP A 161 -6.99 18.71 -1.78
CA ASP A 161 -7.56 19.32 -0.58
C ASP A 161 -6.52 20.17 0.14
N HIS A 162 -5.27 19.68 0.23
CA HIS A 162 -4.16 20.45 0.79
C HIS A 162 -3.80 21.69 -0.05
N LEU A 163 -3.69 21.56 -1.38
CA LEU A 163 -3.40 22.69 -2.26
C LEU A 163 -4.51 23.75 -2.28
N LEU A 164 -5.76 23.37 -1.95
CA LEU A 164 -6.88 24.28 -1.76
C LEU A 164 -6.85 24.97 -0.40
N ALA A 165 -6.43 24.27 0.66
CA ALA A 165 -6.28 24.83 2.00
C ALA A 165 -5.08 25.80 2.11
N HIS A 166 -4.06 25.63 1.28
CA HIS A 166 -2.80 26.37 1.31
C HIS A 166 -2.56 27.17 0.02
N PRO A 167 -3.27 28.31 -0.19
CA PRO A 167 -3.14 29.12 -1.39
C PRO A 167 -1.73 29.71 -1.60
N GLU A 168 -0.93 29.85 -0.54
CA GLU A 168 0.47 30.28 -0.58
C GLU A 168 1.36 29.37 -1.44
N LEU A 169 0.99 28.09 -1.59
CA LEU A 169 1.73 27.13 -2.43
C LEU A 169 1.53 27.38 -3.93
N LYS A 170 0.57 28.22 -4.31
CA LYS A 170 0.29 28.58 -5.71
C LYS A 170 1.43 29.37 -6.35
N ASP A 171 2.12 30.19 -5.56
CA ASP A 171 3.23 31.02 -6.01
C ASP A 171 4.56 30.27 -5.97
N ASN A 172 4.62 29.13 -5.28
CA ASN A 172 5.81 28.29 -5.26
C ASN A 172 6.07 27.69 -6.66
N PRO A 173 7.26 27.91 -7.25
CA PRO A 173 7.58 27.42 -8.59
C PRO A 173 7.43 25.90 -8.73
N GLY A 174 7.61 25.15 -7.64
CA GLY A 174 7.49 23.69 -7.60
C GLY A 174 6.07 23.19 -7.90
N TYR A 175 5.04 23.89 -7.42
CA TYR A 175 3.64 23.46 -7.50
C TYR A 175 2.78 24.28 -8.46
N LYS A 176 3.26 25.44 -8.92
CA LYS A 176 2.53 26.35 -9.82
C LYS A 176 1.94 25.65 -11.06
N ALA A 177 2.66 24.66 -11.61
CA ALA A 177 2.24 23.91 -12.79
C ALA A 177 1.22 22.79 -12.53
N ILE A 178 0.95 22.45 -11.27
CA ILE A 178 -0.07 21.47 -10.85
C ILE A 178 -1.47 22.09 -10.87
N TYR A 179 -1.58 23.38 -10.56
CA TYR A 179 -2.87 24.05 -10.45
C TYR A 179 -3.65 24.02 -11.78
N PRO A 180 -4.94 23.64 -11.75
CA PRO A 180 -5.78 23.69 -12.94
C PRO A 180 -5.92 25.15 -13.39
N GLY A 181 -5.56 25.44 -14.63
CA GLY A 181 -5.70 26.77 -15.24
C GLY A 181 -4.39 27.51 -15.53
N THR A 182 -3.24 27.10 -14.97
CA THR A 182 -1.94 27.73 -15.26
C THR A 182 -1.32 27.27 -16.57
N ARG A 183 -1.85 26.22 -17.19
CA ARG A 183 -1.45 25.90 -18.57
C ARG A 183 -1.96 27.04 -19.43
N ALA A 184 -1.03 27.82 -19.96
CA ALA A 184 -1.29 28.61 -21.15
C ALA A 184 -2.03 27.68 -22.10
N ARG A 185 -3.34 27.95 -22.30
CA ARG A 185 -4.07 27.39 -23.44
C ARG A 185 -3.09 27.55 -24.58
N LYS A 186 -2.76 26.44 -25.27
CA LYS A 186 -1.90 26.45 -26.46
C LYS A 186 -2.26 27.74 -27.18
N GLN A 187 -1.37 28.74 -27.08
CA GLN A 187 -1.66 29.99 -27.75
C GLN A 187 -1.77 29.53 -29.18
N THR A 188 -2.98 29.66 -29.73
CA THR A 188 -3.19 29.52 -31.16
C THR A 188 -2.09 30.38 -31.73
N LEU A 189 -1.09 29.74 -32.35
CA LEU A 189 -0.02 30.44 -33.03
C LEU A 189 -0.70 31.59 -33.80
N PRO A 190 -0.25 32.85 -33.65
CA PRO A 190 -0.86 33.96 -34.35
C PRO A 190 -1.09 33.54 -35.79
N LEU A 191 -2.34 33.64 -36.24
CA LEU A 191 -2.84 33.14 -37.52
C LEU A 191 -2.30 33.97 -38.71
N ASP A 192 -1.15 34.62 -38.52
CA ASP A 192 -0.64 35.73 -39.34
C ASP A 192 0.76 35.46 -39.89
N LEU A 193 1.23 34.20 -39.87
CA LEU A 193 2.22 33.72 -40.82
C LEU A 193 1.50 33.07 -42.00
N HIS A 194 0.80 33.95 -42.73
CA HIS A 194 0.41 33.73 -44.10
C HIS A 194 1.68 33.89 -44.95
N ASP A 195 2.47 32.81 -45.06
CA ASP A 195 3.49 32.72 -46.11
C ASP A 195 2.90 31.90 -47.26
N GLU A 196 2.24 32.61 -48.16
CA GLU A 196 1.91 32.14 -49.51
C GLU A 196 3.20 31.86 -50.28
N ASN A 197 3.74 30.63 -50.26
CA ASN A 197 4.35 30.01 -51.45
C ASN A 197 4.97 28.62 -51.17
N GLN A 198 4.21 27.57 -51.52
CA GLN A 198 4.55 26.56 -52.55
C GLN A 198 3.98 25.18 -52.19
N PRO A 199 3.24 24.54 -53.11
CA PRO A 199 2.95 23.12 -53.02
C PRO A 199 4.07 22.30 -53.71
N PRO A 200 4.73 21.35 -53.04
CA PRO A 200 5.32 20.23 -53.72
C PRO A 200 4.33 19.06 -53.67
N ALA A 201 3.80 18.77 -54.86
CA ALA A 201 3.49 17.46 -55.41
C ALA A 201 3.17 16.31 -54.44
N ALA A 202 1.94 15.82 -54.59
CA ALA A 202 1.54 14.42 -54.56
C ALA A 202 2.69 13.39 -54.37
N GLN A 203 2.81 12.85 -53.16
CA GLN A 203 3.34 11.52 -52.88
C GLN A 203 2.40 10.90 -51.84
N GLN A 204 1.33 10.27 -52.32
CA GLN A 204 1.23 8.82 -52.54
C GLN A 204 0.96 8.03 -51.25
N LEU A 205 -0.24 7.43 -51.27
CA LEU A 205 -0.57 6.10 -50.78
C LEU A 205 0.09 5.64 -49.47
N TRP A 206 -0.66 5.75 -48.38
CA TRP A 206 -0.68 4.72 -47.34
C TRP A 206 -2.14 4.26 -47.15
N THR A 207 -2.74 3.79 -48.23
CA THR A 207 -3.85 2.82 -48.18
C THR A 207 -3.24 1.47 -48.47
N ASP A 208 -3.06 0.65 -47.44
CA ASP A 208 -3.15 -0.82 -47.45
C ASP A 208 -2.39 -1.40 -46.25
N ILE A 209 -3.08 -1.49 -45.11
CA ILE A 209 -2.84 -2.56 -44.15
C ILE A 209 -4.20 -3.16 -43.78
N THR A 210 -4.84 -3.73 -44.80
CA THR A 210 -5.75 -4.88 -44.61
C THR A 210 -4.97 -6.14 -44.99
N HIS A 211 -5.23 -7.23 -44.28
CA HIS A 211 -4.72 -8.59 -44.50
C HIS A 211 -3.40 -8.98 -43.81
N LEU A 212 -3.49 -9.27 -42.51
CA LEU A 212 -2.85 -10.48 -42.00
C LEU A 212 -3.91 -11.33 -41.29
N ALA A 213 -4.67 -12.05 -42.13
CA ALA A 213 -5.41 -13.22 -41.70
C ALA A 213 -4.37 -14.25 -41.25
N HIS A 214 -4.21 -14.43 -39.94
CA HIS A 214 -3.54 -15.61 -39.43
C HIS A 214 -4.53 -16.77 -39.44
N ASP A 215 -4.12 -17.79 -40.17
CA ASP A 215 -4.75 -19.09 -40.31
C ASP A 215 -5.29 -19.62 -38.98
N ILE A 216 -6.61 -19.73 -38.94
CA ILE A 216 -7.34 -20.55 -37.98
C ILE A 216 -7.06 -22.00 -38.38
N LEU A 217 -6.20 -22.66 -37.59
CA LEU A 217 -5.97 -24.09 -37.69
C LEU A 217 -7.28 -24.86 -37.40
N PRO A 218 -7.51 -26.02 -38.04
CA PRO A 218 -8.69 -26.84 -37.81
C PRO A 218 -8.65 -27.40 -36.39
N VAL A 219 -9.73 -27.16 -35.64
CA VAL A 219 -10.05 -27.88 -34.41
C VAL A 219 -10.43 -29.31 -34.80
N PRO A 220 -9.72 -30.36 -34.35
CA PRO A 220 -10.22 -31.72 -34.50
C PRO A 220 -11.32 -31.95 -33.45
N ASP A 221 -12.52 -32.18 -33.95
CA ASP A 221 -13.63 -32.79 -33.21
C ASP A 221 -13.15 -34.08 -32.54
N LYS A 222 -13.24 -34.11 -31.21
CA LYS A 222 -13.24 -35.35 -30.44
C LYS A 222 -14.52 -35.43 -29.63
N GLU A 223 -15.57 -35.88 -30.31
CA GLU A 223 -16.57 -36.74 -29.70
C GLU A 223 -15.88 -38.00 -29.16
N ALA A 224 -15.98 -38.23 -27.85
CA ALA A 224 -15.97 -39.58 -27.29
C ALA A 224 -16.73 -39.56 -25.97
N ALA A 225 -17.82 -40.30 -25.98
CA ALA A 225 -18.77 -40.48 -24.89
C ALA A 225 -18.18 -41.28 -23.71
N GLY A 226 -18.51 -40.84 -22.48
CA GLY A 226 -18.72 -41.65 -21.25
C GLY A 226 -17.55 -42.49 -20.69
N PRO A 227 -17.69 -43.11 -19.50
CA PRO A 227 -18.85 -43.15 -18.61
C PRO A 227 -18.63 -42.58 -17.20
N SER A 228 -19.76 -42.16 -16.63
CA SER A 228 -20.11 -42.15 -15.20
C SER A 228 -19.35 -43.18 -14.35
N HIS A 229 -18.62 -42.69 -13.34
CA HIS A 229 -18.46 -43.38 -12.06
C HIS A 229 -18.44 -42.38 -10.90
N SER A 230 -19.59 -42.28 -10.22
CA SER A 230 -19.67 -41.90 -8.82
C SER A 230 -18.86 -42.86 -7.96
N PRO A 231 -18.19 -42.36 -6.92
CA PRO A 231 -18.26 -43.03 -5.63
C PRO A 231 -18.91 -42.13 -4.59
N ALA A 232 -19.83 -42.75 -3.88
CA ALA A 232 -20.54 -42.25 -2.72
C ALA A 232 -19.59 -41.91 -1.55
N ASN A 233 -20.17 -41.23 -0.57
CA ASN A 233 -19.71 -41.03 0.81
C ASN A 233 -18.63 -39.97 1.06
N ALA A 234 -19.08 -38.81 1.56
CA ALA A 234 -18.93 -38.54 2.99
C ALA A 234 -19.85 -37.38 3.39
N THR A 235 -20.94 -37.73 4.05
CA THR A 235 -21.81 -36.81 4.81
C THR A 235 -21.00 -36.21 5.95
N PHE A 236 -20.33 -35.08 5.71
CA PHE A 236 -19.91 -34.22 6.81
C PHE A 236 -21.06 -33.27 7.10
N ALA A 237 -21.67 -33.48 8.27
CA ALA A 237 -22.68 -32.62 8.84
C ALA A 237 -22.20 -31.15 8.81
N THR A 238 -22.81 -30.37 7.93
CA THR A 238 -22.73 -28.92 7.92
C THR A 238 -23.44 -28.44 9.17
N SER A 239 -22.68 -28.20 10.24
CA SER A 239 -23.19 -27.50 11.40
C SER A 239 -23.64 -26.11 10.96
N SER A 240 -24.95 -25.93 10.92
CA SER A 240 -25.63 -24.65 10.80
C SER A 240 -25.12 -23.73 11.92
N PHE A 241 -24.22 -22.81 11.57
CA PHE A 241 -23.93 -21.67 12.41
C PHE A 241 -25.05 -20.65 12.19
N PRO A 242 -25.78 -20.21 13.24
CA PRO A 242 -26.77 -19.16 13.08
C PRO A 242 -26.07 -17.89 12.62
N ALA A 243 -26.61 -17.31 11.55
CA ALA A 243 -26.25 -16.00 11.04
C ALA A 243 -26.29 -14.99 12.21
N SER A 244 -25.12 -14.63 12.72
CA SER A 244 -25.00 -13.54 13.68
C SER A 244 -25.32 -12.25 12.92
N ALA A 245 -26.43 -11.66 13.31
CA ALA A 245 -26.90 -10.38 12.82
C ALA A 245 -25.76 -9.35 12.85
N ASN A 246 -25.40 -8.83 11.68
CA ASN A 246 -24.60 -7.63 11.55
C ASN A 246 -25.41 -6.45 12.12
N MET A 247 -25.27 -6.20 13.41
CA MET A 247 -25.64 -4.91 14.00
C MET A 247 -24.67 -3.86 13.45
N ALA A 248 -25.07 -3.23 12.36
CA ALA A 248 -24.48 -2.00 11.88
C ALA A 248 -24.77 -0.89 12.91
N VAL A 249 -23.89 -0.77 13.91
CA VAL A 249 -23.90 0.39 14.81
C VAL A 249 -23.34 1.56 14.01
N ALA A 250 -24.25 2.44 13.58
CA ALA A 250 -23.92 3.74 13.03
C ALA A 250 -22.99 4.47 14.01
N ARG A 251 -21.77 4.76 13.58
CA ARG A 251 -20.83 5.65 14.28
C ARG A 251 -21.29 7.09 14.05
N PRO A 252 -21.73 7.85 15.07
CA PRO A 252 -21.87 9.29 14.92
C PRO A 252 -20.47 9.91 14.79
N ALA A 253 -20.29 10.73 13.76
CA ALA A 253 -19.13 11.56 13.58
C ALA A 253 -19.20 12.73 14.57
N SER A 254 -18.37 12.70 15.61
CA SER A 254 -17.99 13.91 16.36
C SER A 254 -16.48 14.01 16.39
N PHE A 255 -15.98 14.73 15.40
CA PHE A 255 -14.64 15.30 15.35
C PHE A 255 -14.58 16.41 16.41
N ILE A 256 -13.96 16.12 17.56
CA ILE A 256 -13.52 17.15 18.50
C ILE A 256 -12.00 17.10 18.45
N ALA A 257 -11.42 18.16 17.88
CA ALA A 257 -9.99 18.39 17.91
C ALA A 257 -9.53 18.55 19.37
N PRO A 258 -8.43 17.92 19.80
CA PRO A 258 -7.84 18.21 21.10
C PRO A 258 -7.18 19.60 21.08
N PRO A 259 -7.27 20.39 22.17
CA PRO A 259 -6.52 21.62 22.29
C PRO A 259 -5.02 21.33 22.47
N ASP A 260 -4.22 22.08 21.72
CA ASP A 260 -2.80 22.31 21.95
C ASP A 260 -2.56 22.68 23.42
N SER A 261 -1.86 21.82 24.15
CA SER A 261 -0.97 22.21 25.25
C SER A 261 -0.49 20.96 25.99
N LEU A 262 0.74 20.51 25.75
CA LEU A 262 1.58 19.98 26.83
C LEU A 262 3.07 20.25 26.54
N PRO A 263 3.86 20.47 27.61
CA PRO A 263 5.08 21.24 27.56
C PRO A 263 6.30 20.40 27.18
N HIS A 264 7.32 21.14 26.75
CA HIS A 264 8.70 20.75 26.59
C HIS A 264 9.28 20.10 27.88
N ASP A 265 10.32 19.29 27.68
CA ASP A 265 11.30 18.83 28.67
C ASP A 265 11.01 17.48 29.36
N LEU A 266 11.26 16.41 28.60
CA LEU A 266 11.82 15.18 29.14
C LEU A 266 13.18 14.95 28.47
N GLU A 267 14.23 15.50 29.09
CA GLU A 267 15.61 15.15 28.78
C GLU A 267 15.82 13.66 29.08
N PHE A 268 15.82 12.84 28.03
CA PHE A 268 16.17 11.44 28.10
C PHE A 268 17.68 11.31 27.92
N THR A 269 18.44 11.44 29.01
CA THR A 269 19.90 11.21 28.99
C THR A 269 20.17 9.72 28.80
N PHE A 270 20.52 9.33 27.57
CA PHE A 270 21.09 8.03 27.26
C PHE A 270 22.53 8.00 27.80
N THR A 271 22.75 7.38 28.95
CA THR A 271 24.10 7.03 29.39
C THR A 271 24.62 5.90 28.51
N ASN A 272 25.39 6.29 27.50
CA ASN A 272 26.14 5.40 26.62
C ASN A 272 27.25 4.70 27.44
N THR A 273 26.99 3.49 27.94
CA THR A 273 28.03 2.63 28.52
C THR A 273 28.87 2.06 27.38
N ASN A 274 29.88 2.84 27.01
CA ASN A 274 30.94 2.47 26.08
C ASN A 274 31.73 1.32 26.72
N SER A 275 31.43 0.08 26.32
CA SER A 275 32.16 -1.10 26.75
C SER A 275 33.54 -1.07 26.14
N ASN A 276 34.51 -0.71 26.97
CA ASN A 276 35.94 -0.82 26.80
C ASN A 276 36.30 -2.24 26.31
N ILE A 277 36.69 -2.39 25.05
CA ILE A 277 37.22 -3.63 24.49
C ILE A 277 38.74 -3.58 24.68
N ASP A 278 39.25 -4.42 25.60
CA ASP A 278 40.67 -4.63 25.82
C ASP A 278 41.35 -5.22 24.58
N PRO A 279 42.40 -4.59 24.02
CA PRO A 279 43.13 -5.10 22.85
C PRO A 279 44.33 -5.98 23.24
N ALA A 280 44.17 -6.90 24.20
CA ALA A 280 45.30 -7.67 24.78
C ALA A 280 45.38 -9.15 24.38
N LEU A 281 44.74 -9.60 23.30
CA LEU A 281 44.83 -11.01 22.85
C LEU A 281 45.07 -11.14 21.33
N LEU A 282 46.19 -10.60 20.87
CA LEU A 282 46.78 -10.96 19.57
C LEU A 282 48.30 -11.08 19.74
N SER A 283 48.71 -12.16 20.37
CA SER A 283 50.05 -12.75 20.27
C SER A 283 49.94 -14.22 20.64
N ILE A 284 49.77 -15.06 19.62
CA ILE A 284 50.34 -16.40 19.38
C ILE A 284 49.99 -16.77 17.94
#